data_AF-A0A7X3MJ45-F1
#
_entry.id   AF-A0A7X3MJ45-F1
#
_cell.length_a   1.000
_cell.length_b   1.000
_cell.length_c   1.000
_cell.angle_alpha   90.00
_cell.angle_beta   90.00
_cell.angle_gamma   90.00
#
_symmetry.space_group_name_H-M   'P 1'
#
loop_
_entity.id
_entity.type
_entity.pdbx_description
1 polymer ?
#
loop_
_entity_poly.entity_id
_entity_poly.type
_entity_poly.pdbx_seq_one_letter_code
_entity_poly.pdbx_strand_id
1 'polypeptide(L)'
;MKEIKTLDLKRTGIVPLNKLETFVLTEGTKHYYISSEGRLVNDIKGKFYTHKDTLSKSNNKVHWKVHYEDKTGVEYEKDVNADYLVAQAFLEPVKGKNRIYHIDGDNSNSKYNNLIYVSDRELRDLKNGRISIDDLGREQEYIPFLNYNLMKAKRLWNDMYTRCYNEKLHNRFPKYKGCSICDYWLEDKERFYKWVEENYYMIGNEQMDLDKDILCKGNKVYSPETCVFVPHTINTLLLNCKRKRGKYPIGVNYEKAKGKYRAALNVDGRTIKLGHYNTVEESFRDYKRHKEALIIVVADRYKGKIPDCVYEAMINWKIEIDD
;
A
#
# COMPACT_ATOMS: atom_id res chain seq x y z
N MET A 1 -25.53 -4.95 4.35
CA MET A 1 -24.32 -4.24 4.85
C MET A 1 -24.76 -2.88 5.34
N LYS A 2 -24.34 -2.48 6.53
CA LYS A 2 -24.57 -1.12 7.05
C LYS A 2 -23.77 -0.15 6.18
N GLU A 3 -24.37 0.95 5.74
CA GLU A 3 -23.67 1.94 4.92
C GLU A 3 -22.65 2.69 5.78
N ILE A 4 -21.36 2.49 5.50
CA ILE A 4 -20.26 3.13 6.23
C ILE A 4 -19.95 4.46 5.55
N LYS A 5 -20.06 5.56 6.30
CA LYS A 5 -19.74 6.91 5.80
C LYS A 5 -18.31 7.27 6.20
N THR A 6 -17.42 7.40 5.22
CA THR A 6 -16.04 7.85 5.42
C THR A 6 -15.88 9.33 5.11
N LEU A 7 -14.87 9.95 5.73
CA LEU A 7 -14.55 11.37 5.53
C LEU A 7 -13.53 11.56 4.40
N ASP A 8 -13.85 12.41 3.41
CA ASP A 8 -12.90 12.84 2.37
C ASP A 8 -11.99 13.96 2.90
N LEU A 9 -10.76 13.59 3.28
CA LEU A 9 -9.79 14.52 3.88
C LEU A 9 -9.36 15.68 2.96
N LYS A 10 -9.53 15.57 1.63
CA LYS A 10 -9.12 16.65 0.70
C LYS A 10 -9.84 17.96 0.96
N ARG A 11 -11.00 17.91 1.61
CA ARG A 11 -11.89 19.06 1.86
C ARG A 11 -11.86 19.54 3.30
N THR A 12 -11.05 18.92 4.17
CA THR A 12 -11.11 19.15 5.62
C THR A 12 -9.93 19.94 6.17
N GLY A 13 -8.77 19.92 5.48
CA GLY A 13 -7.51 20.48 5.99
C GLY A 13 -6.84 19.64 7.08
N ILE A 14 -7.40 18.47 7.42
CA ILE A 14 -6.80 17.52 8.37
C ILE A 14 -5.65 16.79 7.66
N VAL A 15 -4.47 16.84 8.26
CA VAL A 15 -3.32 16.02 7.83
C VAL A 15 -3.44 14.64 8.49
N PRO A 16 -3.49 13.55 7.72
CA PRO A 16 -3.51 12.21 8.28
C PRO A 16 -2.13 11.85 8.85
N LEU A 17 -2.09 11.05 9.93
CA LEU A 17 -0.84 10.60 10.57
C LEU A 17 -0.04 9.67 9.65
N ASN A 18 -0.74 8.91 8.83
CA ASN A 18 -0.18 8.04 7.80
C ASN A 18 -1.15 7.97 6.62
N LYS A 19 -0.75 7.36 5.52
CA LYS A 19 -1.59 7.32 4.30
C LYS A 19 -2.83 6.42 4.43
N LEU A 20 -2.91 5.60 5.47
CA LEU A 20 -4.01 4.64 5.70
C LEU A 20 -5.02 5.13 6.73
N GLU A 21 -4.73 6.23 7.44
CA GLU A 21 -5.63 6.75 8.44
C GLU A 21 -6.98 7.10 7.83
N THR A 22 -7.98 6.32 8.22
CA THR A 22 -9.35 6.44 7.72
C THR A 22 -10.21 6.96 8.83
N PHE A 23 -11.03 7.98 8.53
CA PHE A 23 -12.03 8.52 9.42
C PHE A 23 -13.42 8.02 9.04
N VAL A 24 -14.12 7.41 9.99
CA VAL A 24 -15.46 6.84 9.83
C VAL A 24 -16.45 7.60 10.72
N LEU A 25 -17.62 7.94 10.18
CA LEU A 25 -18.70 8.56 10.94
C LEU A 25 -19.10 7.66 12.11
N THR A 26 -19.05 8.23 13.31
CA THR A 26 -19.42 7.54 14.55
C THR A 26 -20.90 7.25 14.54
N GLU A 27 -21.28 5.99 14.76
CA GLU A 27 -22.67 5.58 14.80
C GLU A 27 -23.47 6.36 15.83
N GLY A 28 -24.68 6.81 15.45
CA GLY A 28 -25.54 7.62 16.31
C GLY A 28 -25.12 9.10 16.38
N THR A 29 -24.17 9.54 15.55
CA THR A 29 -23.77 10.95 15.44
C THR A 29 -23.94 11.46 14.01
N LYS A 30 -24.01 12.78 13.85
CA LYS A 30 -24.01 13.46 12.54
C LYS A 30 -22.66 14.05 12.15
N HIS A 31 -21.85 14.39 13.15
CA HIS A 31 -20.70 15.28 12.97
C HIS A 31 -19.38 14.69 13.47
N TYR A 32 -19.36 13.51 14.08
CA TYR A 32 -18.14 12.96 14.69
C TYR A 32 -17.57 11.83 13.85
N TYR A 33 -16.28 11.90 13.54
CA TYR A 33 -15.57 10.86 12.81
C TYR A 33 -14.39 10.35 13.64
N ILE A 34 -14.32 9.03 13.84
CA ILE A 34 -13.22 8.37 14.53
C ILE A 34 -12.25 7.79 13.51
N SER A 35 -10.95 7.99 13.74
CA SER A 35 -9.90 7.49 12.85
C SER A 35 -9.43 6.08 13.24
N SER A 36 -8.86 5.35 12.27
CA SER A 36 -8.20 4.06 12.52
C SER A 36 -7.01 4.16 13.47
N GLU A 37 -6.42 5.35 13.63
CA GLU A 37 -5.35 5.63 14.59
C GLU A 37 -5.88 6.12 15.95
N GLY A 38 -7.20 6.11 16.14
CA GLY A 38 -7.81 6.57 17.39
C GLY A 38 -7.84 8.08 17.55
N ARG A 39 -7.92 8.86 16.47
CA ARG A 39 -8.17 10.32 16.53
C ARG A 39 -9.62 10.67 16.27
N LEU A 40 -10.19 11.56 17.08
CA LEU A 40 -11.55 12.06 16.88
C LEU A 40 -11.55 13.42 16.19
N VAL A 41 -12.38 13.57 15.17
CA VAL A 41 -12.64 14.87 14.51
C VAL A 41 -14.13 15.16 14.49
N ASN A 42 -14.49 16.44 14.47
CA ASN A 42 -15.88 16.83 14.18
C ASN A 42 -15.98 18.08 13.30
N ASP A 43 -17.18 18.32 12.75
CA ASP A 43 -17.50 19.49 11.93
C ASP A 43 -18.71 20.29 12.43
N ILE A 44 -19.09 20.13 13.71
CA ILE A 44 -20.29 20.77 14.32
C ILE A 44 -20.35 22.29 14.05
N LYS A 45 -19.19 22.96 14.07
CA LYS A 45 -19.09 24.42 13.87
C LYS A 45 -18.92 24.83 12.41
N GLY A 46 -19.20 23.94 11.46
CA GLY A 46 -19.05 24.17 10.01
C GLY A 46 -17.60 24.12 9.51
N LYS A 47 -16.63 23.81 10.38
CA LYS A 47 -15.23 23.53 10.04
C LYS A 47 -14.75 22.30 10.80
N PHE A 48 -13.88 21.52 10.18
CA PHE A 48 -13.30 20.35 10.81
C PHE A 48 -12.34 20.73 11.94
N TYR A 49 -12.48 20.06 13.07
CA TYR A 49 -11.66 20.20 14.26
C TYR A 49 -11.20 18.83 14.76
N THR A 50 -9.90 18.67 14.97
CA THR A 50 -9.32 17.49 15.60
C THR A 50 -9.28 17.68 17.11
N HIS A 51 -9.88 16.76 17.84
CA HIS A 51 -9.86 16.78 19.30
C HIS A 51 -8.47 16.46 19.83
N LYS A 52 -8.13 17.10 20.95
CA LYS A 52 -6.94 16.72 21.73
C LYS A 52 -7.28 15.54 22.62
N ASP A 53 -6.34 14.64 22.80
CA ASP A 53 -6.52 13.49 23.67
C ASP A 53 -6.71 13.93 25.12
N THR A 54 -7.77 13.44 25.75
CA THR A 54 -8.00 13.61 27.18
C THR A 54 -7.86 12.25 27.86
N LEU A 55 -6.85 12.11 28.72
CA LEU A 55 -6.57 10.87 29.43
C LEU A 55 -7.42 10.77 30.69
N SER A 56 -8.07 9.62 30.86
CA SER A 56 -8.77 9.26 32.09
C SER A 56 -7.76 9.01 33.21
N LYS A 57 -7.95 9.66 34.36
CA LYS A 57 -7.06 9.54 35.52
C LYS A 57 -7.02 8.13 36.12
N SER A 58 -8.06 7.33 35.92
CA SER A 58 -8.18 6.02 36.57
C SER A 58 -7.53 4.87 35.80
N ASN A 59 -7.44 4.99 34.47
CA ASN A 59 -7.03 3.88 33.60
C ASN A 59 -6.19 4.31 32.40
N ASN A 60 -5.86 5.60 32.28
CA ASN A 60 -5.07 6.18 31.20
C ASN A 60 -5.69 6.02 29.79
N LYS A 61 -7.00 5.78 29.70
CA LYS A 61 -7.70 5.71 28.41
C LYS A 61 -7.99 7.10 27.86
N VAL A 62 -7.82 7.27 26.56
CA VAL A 62 -8.28 8.47 25.85
C VAL A 62 -9.81 8.46 25.80
N HIS A 63 -10.44 9.59 26.11
CA HIS A 63 -11.88 9.78 26.03
C HIS A 63 -12.24 11.19 25.56
N TRP A 64 -13.45 11.34 25.01
CA TRP A 64 -14.02 12.63 24.64
C TRP A 64 -15.50 12.67 24.97
N LYS A 65 -16.01 13.89 25.11
CA LYS A 65 -17.45 14.15 25.12
C LYS A 65 -17.96 14.24 23.68
N VAL A 66 -18.90 13.37 23.33
CA VAL A 66 -19.47 13.24 21.98
C VAL A 66 -20.96 13.52 22.03
N HIS A 67 -21.47 14.20 20.99
CA HIS A 67 -22.89 14.51 20.85
C HIS A 67 -23.54 13.46 19.95
N TYR A 68 -24.58 12.84 20.48
CA TYR A 68 -25.37 11.79 19.84
C TYR A 68 -26.78 12.27 19.57
N GLU A 69 -27.44 11.59 18.64
CA GLU A 69 -28.86 11.74 18.36
C GLU A 69 -29.53 10.37 18.47
N ASP A 70 -30.61 10.30 19.25
CA ASP A 70 -31.39 9.07 19.37
C ASP A 70 -32.34 8.86 18.18
N LYS A 71 -33.08 7.74 18.19
CA LYS A 71 -34.01 7.40 17.10
C LYS A 71 -35.18 8.37 16.95
N THR A 72 -35.45 9.18 17.96
CA THR A 72 -36.51 10.19 17.98
C THR A 72 -36.01 11.58 17.60
N GLY A 73 -34.70 11.74 17.39
CA GLY A 73 -34.07 13.00 17.04
C GLY A 73 -33.65 13.83 18.26
N VAL A 74 -33.70 13.27 19.47
CA VAL A 74 -33.26 13.98 20.68
C VAL A 74 -31.74 13.90 20.79
N GLU A 75 -31.12 15.07 20.90
CA GLU A 75 -29.68 15.21 21.06
C GLU A 75 -29.25 15.04 22.54
N TYR A 76 -28.16 14.35 22.77
CA TYR A 76 -27.56 14.18 24.09
C TYR A 76 -26.03 14.05 24.02
N GLU A 77 -25.36 14.35 25.13
CA GLU A 77 -23.91 14.25 25.24
C GLU A 77 -23.49 13.07 26.11
N LYS A 78 -22.37 12.43 25.76
CA LYS A 78 -21.80 11.33 26.55
C LYS A 78 -20.28 11.33 26.47
N ASP A 79 -19.62 11.05 27.59
CA ASP A 79 -18.19 10.72 27.61
C ASP A 79 -17.98 9.29 27.10
N VAL A 80 -17.15 9.15 26.07
CA VAL A 80 -16.88 7.88 25.38
C VAL A 80 -15.39 7.72 25.15
N ASN A 81 -14.90 6.51 25.38
CA ASN A 81 -13.48 6.19 25.19
C ASN A 81 -13.14 5.99 23.71
N ALA A 82 -11.91 6.35 23.33
CA ALA A 82 -11.38 6.17 21.99
C ALA A 82 -11.38 4.70 21.55
N ASP A 83 -10.91 3.80 22.42
CA ASP A 83 -10.85 2.35 22.15
C ASP A 83 -12.22 1.77 21.76
N TYR A 84 -13.27 2.19 22.46
CA TYR A 84 -14.65 1.80 22.16
C TYR A 84 -15.11 2.29 20.79
N LEU A 85 -14.87 3.57 20.47
CA LEU A 85 -15.25 4.13 19.18
C LEU A 85 -14.51 3.44 18.03
N VAL A 86 -13.21 3.18 18.20
CA VAL A 86 -12.38 2.47 17.21
C VAL A 86 -12.86 1.02 17.06
N ALA A 87 -13.08 0.30 18.16
CA ALA A 87 -13.55 -1.08 18.12
C ALA A 87 -14.92 -1.20 17.45
N GLN A 88 -15.83 -0.24 17.65
CA GLN A 88 -17.12 -0.21 16.97
C GLN A 88 -17.00 0.10 15.47
N ALA A 89 -16.07 0.96 15.09
CA ALA A 89 -15.91 1.43 13.70
C ALA A 89 -15.06 0.50 12.83
N PHE A 90 -14.15 -0.29 13.42
CA PHE A 90 -13.09 -0.97 12.68
C PHE A 90 -12.94 -2.46 12.97
N LEU A 91 -13.46 -2.99 14.08
CA LEU A 91 -13.31 -4.41 14.46
C LEU A 91 -14.61 -5.18 14.23
N GLU A 92 -14.48 -6.43 13.75
CA GLU A 92 -15.61 -7.35 13.70
C GLU A 92 -15.92 -7.88 15.13
N PRO A 93 -17.17 -7.79 15.61
CA PRO A 93 -17.54 -8.25 16.93
C PRO A 93 -17.33 -9.76 17.10
N VAL A 94 -16.76 -10.17 18.23
CA VAL A 94 -16.59 -11.59 18.57
C VAL A 94 -17.70 -12.03 19.52
N LYS A 95 -18.44 -13.08 19.16
CA LYS A 95 -19.58 -13.57 19.95
C LYS A 95 -19.17 -13.85 21.41
N GLY A 96 -19.84 -13.20 22.35
CA GLY A 96 -19.58 -13.36 23.80
C GLY A 96 -18.39 -12.57 24.33
N LYS A 97 -17.76 -11.70 23.52
CA LYS A 97 -16.59 -10.90 23.88
C LYS A 97 -16.93 -9.42 23.81
N ASN A 98 -17.19 -8.81 24.97
CA ASN A 98 -17.72 -7.44 25.07
C ASN A 98 -16.72 -6.44 25.68
N ARG A 99 -15.49 -6.89 25.96
CA ARG A 99 -14.40 -6.05 26.47
C ARG A 99 -13.35 -5.85 25.41
N ILE A 100 -12.61 -4.74 25.52
CA ILE A 100 -11.51 -4.40 24.62
C ILE A 100 -10.23 -4.46 25.43
N TYR A 101 -9.24 -5.16 24.90
CA TYR A 101 -7.89 -5.23 25.43
C TYR A 101 -6.91 -4.56 24.44
N HIS A 102 -5.89 -3.88 24.99
CA HIS A 102 -4.82 -3.25 24.22
C HIS A 102 -3.63 -4.21 24.21
N ILE A 103 -3.21 -4.64 23.02
CA ILE A 103 -2.24 -5.71 22.82
C ILE A 103 -0.86 -5.31 23.37
N ASP A 104 -0.47 -4.05 23.19
CA ASP A 104 0.77 -3.48 23.72
C ASP A 104 0.74 -3.14 25.22
N GLY A 105 -0.42 -3.26 25.88
CA GLY A 105 -0.62 -2.87 27.27
C GLY A 105 -0.74 -1.36 27.52
N ASP A 106 -0.60 -0.51 26.50
CA ASP A 106 -0.79 0.93 26.60
C ASP A 106 -2.25 1.32 26.34
N ASN A 107 -2.98 1.63 27.41
CA ASN A 107 -4.39 2.03 27.33
C ASN A 107 -4.64 3.36 26.60
N SER A 108 -3.60 4.13 26.29
CA SER A 108 -3.74 5.34 25.49
C SER A 108 -3.67 5.08 23.98
N ASN A 109 -3.10 3.93 23.57
CA ASN A 109 -2.93 3.56 22.18
C ASN A 109 -4.18 2.85 21.62
N SER A 110 -5.20 3.65 21.26
CA SER A 110 -6.45 3.14 20.68
C SER A 110 -6.38 2.82 19.18
N LYS A 111 -5.20 2.60 18.59
CA LYS A 111 -5.07 2.21 17.18
C LYS A 111 -5.80 0.89 16.93
N TYR A 112 -6.53 0.79 15.81
CA TYR A 112 -7.43 -0.35 15.56
C TYR A 112 -6.76 -1.72 15.64
N ASN A 113 -5.53 -1.86 15.14
CA ASN A 113 -4.79 -3.13 15.14
C ASN A 113 -4.07 -3.42 16.48
N ASN A 114 -4.17 -2.51 17.44
CA ASN A 114 -3.74 -2.72 18.83
C ASN A 114 -4.90 -3.22 19.71
N LEU A 115 -6.12 -3.32 19.19
CA LEU A 115 -7.31 -3.67 19.96
C LEU A 115 -7.80 -5.07 19.64
N ILE A 116 -8.31 -5.78 20.66
CA ILE A 116 -8.95 -7.09 20.51
C ILE A 116 -10.16 -7.25 21.43
N TYR A 117 -11.23 -7.87 20.92
CA TYR A 117 -12.39 -8.24 21.72
C TYR A 117 -12.08 -9.47 22.59
N VAL A 118 -12.33 -9.31 23.89
CA VAL A 118 -12.14 -10.33 24.94
C VAL A 118 -13.36 -10.41 25.86
N SER A 119 -13.48 -11.53 26.57
CA SER A 119 -14.43 -11.70 27.67
C SER A 119 -13.90 -11.07 28.94
N ASP A 120 -14.75 -10.87 29.95
CA ASP A 120 -14.30 -10.40 31.27
C ASP A 120 -13.25 -11.32 31.90
N ARG A 121 -13.33 -12.63 31.66
CA ARG A 121 -12.36 -13.62 32.17
C ARG A 121 -11.01 -13.45 31.48
N GLU A 122 -10.99 -13.47 30.15
CA GLU A 122 -9.76 -13.30 29.37
C GLU A 122 -9.09 -11.96 29.66
N LEU A 123 -9.87 -10.87 29.80
CA LEU A 123 -9.33 -9.56 30.16
C LEU A 123 -8.56 -9.61 31.48
N ARG A 124 -9.12 -10.27 32.50
CA ARG A 124 -8.44 -10.43 33.80
C ARG A 124 -7.21 -11.31 33.69
N ASP A 125 -7.30 -12.40 32.95
CA ASP A 125 -6.19 -13.34 32.82
C ASP A 125 -5.02 -12.71 32.03
N LEU A 126 -5.30 -11.96 30.96
CA LEU A 126 -4.31 -11.15 30.23
C LEU A 126 -3.66 -10.08 31.11
N LYS A 127 -4.47 -9.28 31.82
CA LYS A 127 -3.95 -8.22 32.71
C LYS A 127 -3.08 -8.75 33.84
N ASN A 128 -3.35 -9.97 34.30
CA ASN A 128 -2.57 -10.63 35.34
C ASN A 128 -1.40 -11.46 34.78
N GLY A 129 -1.18 -11.44 33.46
CA GLY A 129 -0.11 -12.22 32.81
C GLY A 129 -0.28 -13.73 32.88
N ARG A 130 -1.50 -14.23 33.09
CA ARG A 130 -1.79 -15.68 33.16
C ARG A 130 -1.87 -16.32 31.78
N ILE A 131 -2.22 -15.53 30.78
CA ILE A 131 -2.29 -15.91 29.37
C ILE A 131 -1.72 -14.76 28.54
N SER A 132 -1.21 -15.09 27.36
CA SER A 132 -0.82 -14.18 26.31
C SER A 132 -1.95 -14.02 25.28
N ILE A 133 -1.74 -13.17 24.28
CA ILE A 133 -2.66 -13.03 23.15
C ILE A 133 -2.76 -14.34 22.35
N ASP A 134 -1.65 -15.07 22.19
CA ASP A 134 -1.60 -16.32 21.41
C ASP A 134 -2.46 -17.42 22.06
N ASP A 135 -2.55 -17.43 23.39
CA ASP A 135 -3.36 -18.37 24.17
C ASP A 135 -4.88 -18.18 23.95
N LEU A 136 -5.30 -17.07 23.34
CA LEU A 136 -6.71 -16.81 23.01
C LEU A 136 -7.22 -17.68 21.86
N GLY A 137 -6.32 -18.30 21.09
CA GLY A 137 -6.64 -19.22 20.00
C GLY A 137 -7.41 -18.58 18.84
N ARG A 138 -7.30 -17.26 18.66
CA ARG A 138 -7.97 -16.50 17.59
C ARG A 138 -7.22 -15.22 17.25
N GLU A 139 -7.44 -14.74 16.04
CA GLU A 139 -7.06 -13.39 15.61
C GLU A 139 -8.29 -12.47 15.61
N GLN A 140 -8.08 -11.16 15.81
CA GLN A 140 -9.15 -10.17 15.69
C GLN A 140 -9.40 -9.85 14.21
N GLU A 141 -10.63 -10.07 13.75
CA GLU A 141 -11.06 -9.67 12.41
C GLU A 141 -11.48 -8.20 12.38
N TYR A 142 -11.40 -7.56 11.21
CA TYR A 142 -11.66 -6.13 11.02
C TYR A 142 -12.72 -5.89 9.95
N ILE A 143 -13.48 -4.80 10.10
CA ILE A 143 -14.56 -4.46 9.18
C ILE A 143 -14.01 -4.30 7.75
N PRO A 144 -14.70 -4.80 6.70
CA PRO A 144 -14.19 -4.92 5.32
C PRO A 144 -13.69 -3.65 4.60
N PHE A 145 -13.66 -2.47 5.22
CA PHE A 145 -13.09 -1.24 4.64
C PHE A 145 -11.56 -1.13 4.86
N LEU A 146 -11.06 -1.48 6.04
CA LEU A 146 -9.61 -1.68 6.31
C LEU A 146 -9.02 -2.83 5.47
N ASN A 147 -9.91 -3.72 5.05
CA ASN A 147 -9.59 -4.85 4.19
C ASN A 147 -9.02 -4.38 2.86
N TYR A 148 -9.31 -3.20 2.31
CA TYR A 148 -8.77 -2.86 0.99
C TYR A 148 -7.23 -2.77 0.96
N ASN A 149 -6.61 -2.06 1.91
CA ASN A 149 -5.16 -1.91 1.96
C ASN A 149 -4.46 -3.13 2.56
N LEU A 150 -5.06 -3.78 3.57
CA LEU A 150 -4.53 -5.05 4.08
C LEU A 150 -4.67 -6.17 3.04
N MET A 151 -5.78 -6.29 2.33
CA MET A 151 -5.93 -7.21 1.19
C MET A 151 -4.97 -6.85 0.07
N LYS A 152 -4.69 -5.57 -0.15
CA LYS A 152 -3.69 -5.14 -1.13
C LYS A 152 -2.30 -5.57 -0.72
N ALA A 153 -1.89 -5.36 0.53
CA ALA A 153 -0.63 -5.82 1.06
C ALA A 153 -0.53 -7.35 1.03
N LYS A 154 -1.59 -8.08 1.44
CA LYS A 154 -1.69 -9.54 1.32
C LYS A 154 -1.60 -10.02 -0.13
N ARG A 155 -2.25 -9.34 -1.08
CA ARG A 155 -2.17 -9.65 -2.51
C ARG A 155 -0.77 -9.40 -3.06
N LEU A 156 -0.18 -8.24 -2.74
CA LEU A 156 1.19 -7.89 -3.12
C LEU A 156 2.19 -8.91 -2.57
N TRP A 157 2.02 -9.33 -1.31
CA TRP A 157 2.81 -10.39 -0.69
C TRP A 157 2.67 -11.70 -1.48
N ASN A 158 1.45 -12.14 -1.75
CA ASN A 158 1.21 -13.39 -2.48
C ASN A 158 1.80 -13.33 -3.90
N ASP A 159 1.67 -12.20 -4.60
CA ASP A 159 2.26 -12.00 -5.92
C ASP A 159 3.80 -12.02 -5.86
N MET A 160 4.39 -11.32 -4.89
CA MET A 160 5.83 -11.28 -4.65
C MET A 160 6.38 -12.66 -4.29
N TYR A 161 5.74 -13.36 -3.36
CA TYR A 161 6.10 -14.71 -2.93
C TYR A 161 5.99 -15.72 -4.07
N THR A 162 4.92 -15.66 -4.86
CA THR A 162 4.74 -16.54 -6.03
C THR A 162 5.83 -16.27 -7.07
N ARG A 163 6.22 -15.02 -7.31
CA ARG A 163 7.35 -14.69 -8.20
C ARG A 163 8.66 -15.28 -7.66
N CYS A 164 8.90 -15.29 -6.36
CA CYS A 164 10.15 -15.79 -5.79
C CYS A 164 10.21 -17.32 -5.72
N TYR A 165 9.11 -18.00 -5.38
CA TYR A 165 9.15 -19.39 -4.92
C TYR A 165 8.23 -20.37 -5.66
N ASN A 166 7.53 -19.95 -6.72
CA ASN A 166 6.65 -20.85 -7.48
C ASN A 166 7.34 -21.39 -8.74
N GLU A 167 7.69 -22.68 -8.72
CA GLU A 167 8.38 -23.36 -9.84
C GLU A 167 7.58 -23.36 -11.14
N LYS A 168 6.25 -23.56 -11.08
CA LYS A 168 5.38 -23.52 -12.27
C LYS A 168 5.44 -22.14 -12.93
N LEU A 169 5.42 -21.08 -12.13
CA LEU A 169 5.58 -19.71 -12.58
C LEU A 169 6.97 -19.50 -13.17
N HIS A 170 8.03 -19.99 -12.54
CA HIS A 170 9.41 -19.89 -13.05
C HIS A 170 9.59 -20.59 -14.41
N ASN A 171 8.92 -21.72 -14.62
CA ASN A 171 8.94 -22.41 -15.92
C ASN A 171 8.25 -21.59 -17.01
N ARG A 172 7.13 -20.93 -16.68
CA ARG A 172 6.41 -20.03 -17.61
C ARG A 172 7.10 -18.66 -17.79
N PHE A 173 7.81 -18.21 -16.76
CA PHE A 173 8.46 -16.90 -16.67
C PHE A 173 9.85 -17.02 -16.03
N PRO A 174 10.86 -17.49 -16.79
CA PRO A 174 12.22 -17.72 -16.26
C PRO A 174 12.90 -16.49 -15.67
N LYS A 175 12.45 -15.28 -16.02
CA LYS A 175 13.00 -14.02 -15.47
C LYS A 175 12.92 -13.94 -13.94
N TYR A 176 11.96 -14.62 -13.33
CA TYR A 176 11.78 -14.65 -11.88
C TYR A 176 12.63 -15.71 -11.18
N LYS A 177 13.32 -16.59 -11.93
CA LYS A 177 14.28 -17.53 -11.33
C LYS A 177 15.37 -16.77 -10.57
N GLY A 178 15.70 -17.29 -9.40
CA GLY A 178 16.67 -16.72 -8.48
C GLY A 178 16.20 -15.45 -7.76
N CYS A 179 14.94 -15.02 -7.90
CA CYS A 179 14.41 -13.95 -7.07
C CYS A 179 14.08 -14.46 -5.67
N SER A 180 14.30 -13.64 -4.65
CA SER A 180 14.01 -13.95 -3.24
C SER A 180 13.39 -12.74 -2.54
N ILE A 181 12.81 -12.99 -1.37
CA ILE A 181 12.37 -11.98 -0.41
C ILE A 181 13.43 -11.94 0.70
N CYS A 182 13.80 -10.75 1.18
CA CYS A 182 14.75 -10.62 2.29
C CYS A 182 14.22 -11.29 3.57
N ASP A 183 15.15 -11.76 4.41
CA ASP A 183 14.81 -12.47 5.66
C ASP A 183 13.98 -11.60 6.60
N TYR A 184 14.27 -10.30 6.67
CA TYR A 184 13.52 -9.34 7.48
C TYR A 184 12.01 -9.38 7.22
N TRP A 185 11.58 -9.51 5.96
CA TRP A 185 10.17 -9.64 5.58
C TRP A 185 9.64 -11.08 5.67
N LEU A 186 10.50 -12.10 5.48
CA LEU A 186 10.10 -13.50 5.57
C LEU A 186 9.84 -13.96 6.99
N GLU A 187 10.64 -13.50 7.95
CA GLU A 187 10.50 -13.80 9.38
C GLU A 187 9.16 -13.33 9.93
N ASP A 188 8.71 -12.14 9.50
CA ASP A 188 7.45 -11.55 9.91
C ASP A 188 6.83 -10.74 8.76
N LYS A 189 5.72 -11.26 8.22
CA LYS A 189 5.00 -10.66 7.09
C LYS A 189 4.37 -9.32 7.44
N GLU A 190 4.10 -9.05 8.72
CA GLU A 190 3.55 -7.77 9.17
C GLU A 190 4.55 -6.64 8.92
N ARG A 191 5.87 -6.92 8.94
CA ARG A 191 6.90 -5.94 8.55
C ARG A 191 6.76 -5.50 7.09
N PHE A 192 6.39 -6.42 6.19
CA PHE A 192 6.07 -6.05 4.81
C PHE A 192 4.75 -5.27 4.75
N TYR A 193 3.70 -5.68 5.47
CA TYR A 193 2.42 -4.95 5.43
C TYR A 193 2.56 -3.50 5.93
N LYS A 194 3.32 -3.30 7.01
CA LYS A 194 3.68 -1.97 7.50
C LYS A 194 4.49 -1.17 6.48
N TRP A 195 5.47 -1.79 5.82
CA TRP A 195 6.22 -1.12 4.75
C TRP A 195 5.31 -0.72 3.58
N VAL A 196 4.35 -1.56 3.19
CA VAL A 196 3.35 -1.22 2.17
C VAL A 196 2.50 -0.03 2.64
N GLU A 197 2.01 -0.03 3.87
CA GLU A 197 1.25 1.07 4.47
C GLU A 197 2.00 2.42 4.39
N GLU A 198 3.30 2.42 4.70
CA GLU A 198 4.14 3.62 4.70
C GLU A 198 4.48 4.11 3.27
N ASN A 199 4.78 3.17 2.37
CA ASN A 199 5.35 3.48 1.06
C ASN A 199 4.33 3.55 -0.07
N TYR A 200 3.17 2.89 0.04
CA TYR A 200 2.17 2.90 -1.02
C TYR A 200 1.61 4.31 -1.24
N TYR A 201 1.35 4.67 -2.49
CA TYR A 201 0.73 5.95 -2.87
C TYR A 201 -0.11 5.76 -4.13
N MET A 202 -0.90 6.77 -4.51
CA MET A 202 -1.73 6.72 -5.72
C MET A 202 -1.54 7.98 -6.54
N ILE A 203 -1.51 7.83 -7.87
CA ILE A 203 -1.54 8.94 -8.82
C ILE A 203 -2.86 8.84 -9.58
N GLY A 204 -3.85 9.64 -9.15
CA GLY A 204 -5.20 9.56 -9.70
C GLY A 204 -5.76 8.14 -9.59
N ASN A 205 -6.20 7.59 -10.73
CA ASN A 205 -6.73 6.23 -10.84
C ASN A 205 -5.70 5.25 -11.47
N GLU A 206 -4.44 5.64 -11.60
CA GLU A 206 -3.42 4.79 -12.20
C GLU A 206 -3.07 3.61 -11.28
N GLN A 207 -2.94 2.42 -11.87
CA GLN A 207 -2.44 1.25 -11.15
C GLN A 207 -0.99 1.48 -10.72
N MET A 208 -0.68 1.09 -9.48
CA MET A 208 0.69 1.10 -8.96
C MET A 208 1.19 -0.32 -8.78
N ASP A 209 2.43 -0.55 -9.20
CA ASP A 209 3.11 -1.83 -9.14
C ASP A 209 4.26 -1.78 -8.13
N LEU A 210 4.44 -2.88 -7.39
CA LEU A 210 5.64 -3.13 -6.61
C LEU A 210 6.77 -3.60 -7.53
N ASP A 211 7.88 -2.88 -7.53
CA ASP A 211 9.07 -3.20 -8.32
C ASP A 211 10.32 -3.24 -7.43
N LYS A 212 11.30 -4.09 -7.77
CA LYS A 212 12.58 -4.27 -7.03
C LYS A 212 13.82 -3.89 -7.85
N ASP A 213 13.63 -3.63 -9.14
CA ASP A 213 14.66 -3.55 -10.17
C ASP A 213 14.92 -2.10 -10.59
N ILE A 214 13.94 -1.20 -10.42
CA ILE A 214 14.05 0.21 -10.82
C ILE A 214 15.15 0.94 -10.06
N LEU A 215 15.27 0.70 -8.75
CA LEU A 215 16.33 1.33 -7.95
C LEU A 215 17.68 0.63 -8.12
N CYS A 216 17.66 -0.67 -8.45
CA CYS A 216 18.85 -1.51 -8.56
C CYS A 216 18.69 -2.44 -9.78
N LYS A 217 19.19 -2.02 -10.94
CA LYS A 217 19.05 -2.77 -12.19
C LYS A 217 19.66 -4.17 -12.06
N GLY A 218 18.89 -5.20 -12.42
CA GLY A 218 19.32 -6.60 -12.36
C GLY A 218 19.20 -7.24 -10.97
N ASN A 219 18.69 -6.52 -9.98
CA ASN A 219 18.45 -7.03 -8.64
C ASN A 219 17.53 -8.27 -8.63
N LYS A 220 17.71 -9.10 -7.59
CA LYS A 220 16.94 -10.33 -7.38
C LYS A 220 16.22 -10.37 -6.04
N VAL A 221 16.53 -9.46 -5.13
CA VAL A 221 15.98 -9.49 -3.77
C VAL A 221 14.90 -8.43 -3.59
N TYR A 222 13.71 -8.84 -3.17
CA TYR A 222 12.67 -7.94 -2.67
C TYR A 222 13.00 -7.56 -1.21
N SER A 223 13.20 -6.27 -0.94
CA SER A 223 13.57 -5.73 0.38
C SER A 223 13.11 -4.29 0.53
N PRO A 224 13.02 -3.72 1.74
CA PRO A 224 12.71 -2.31 1.94
C PRO A 224 13.60 -1.35 1.15
N GLU A 225 14.87 -1.73 0.95
CA GLU A 225 15.91 -0.89 0.32
C GLU A 225 15.86 -0.95 -1.21
N THR A 226 15.39 -2.06 -1.77
CA THR A 226 15.35 -2.28 -3.23
C THR A 226 13.98 -2.10 -3.83
N CYS A 227 12.92 -2.25 -3.02
CA CYS A 227 11.55 -2.14 -3.46
C CYS A 227 11.04 -0.71 -3.51
N VAL A 228 10.18 -0.44 -4.48
CA VAL A 228 9.46 0.83 -4.60
C VAL A 228 8.13 0.61 -5.31
N PHE A 229 7.13 1.42 -4.98
CA PHE A 229 5.90 1.48 -5.76
C PHE A 229 6.05 2.47 -6.90
N VAL A 230 5.67 2.07 -8.10
CA VAL A 230 5.70 2.93 -9.28
C VAL A 230 4.41 2.83 -10.08
N PRO A 231 4.03 3.87 -10.84
CA PRO A 231 2.92 3.79 -11.78
C PRO A 231 3.14 2.67 -12.80
N HIS A 232 2.08 1.98 -13.19
CA HIS A 232 2.13 0.88 -14.16
C HIS A 232 2.77 1.32 -15.49
N THR A 233 2.54 2.58 -15.90
CA THR A 233 3.18 3.19 -17.06
C THR A 233 4.71 3.20 -16.95
N ILE A 234 5.25 3.59 -15.79
CA ILE A 234 6.70 3.61 -15.54
C ILE A 234 7.23 2.17 -15.48
N ASN A 235 6.56 1.28 -14.75
CA ASN A 235 7.00 -0.11 -14.63
C ASN A 235 7.10 -0.78 -16.01
N THR A 236 6.04 -0.70 -16.82
CA THR A 236 6.03 -1.27 -18.17
C THR A 236 7.00 -0.60 -19.14
N LEU A 237 7.28 0.69 -18.96
CA LEU A 237 8.28 1.41 -19.74
C LEU A 237 9.69 0.84 -19.52
N LEU A 238 10.04 0.49 -18.28
CA LEU A 238 11.36 -0.02 -17.91
C LEU A 238 11.47 -1.54 -18.01
N LEU A 239 10.36 -2.27 -17.95
CA LEU A 239 10.33 -3.72 -18.07
C LEU A 239 10.78 -4.18 -19.47
N ASN A 240 11.92 -4.86 -19.51
CA ASN A 240 12.38 -5.55 -20.70
C ASN A 240 11.54 -6.82 -20.92
N CYS A 241 10.80 -6.87 -22.03
CA CYS A 241 9.95 -8.02 -22.40
C CYS A 241 10.77 -9.24 -22.88
N LYS A 242 11.68 -9.75 -22.04
CA LYS A 242 12.62 -10.83 -22.36
C LYS A 242 11.97 -12.10 -22.94
N ARG A 243 10.73 -12.42 -22.55
CA ARG A 243 10.03 -13.65 -22.95
C ARG A 243 9.71 -13.73 -24.45
N LYS A 244 9.51 -12.59 -25.13
CA LYS A 244 9.22 -12.55 -26.58
C LYS A 244 10.48 -12.34 -27.44
N ARG A 245 11.68 -12.50 -26.87
CA ARG A 245 12.93 -12.19 -27.59
C ARG A 245 13.12 -13.12 -28.79
N GLY A 246 13.41 -12.51 -29.93
CA GLY A 246 14.05 -13.17 -31.06
C GLY A 246 15.58 -13.17 -30.89
N LYS A 247 16.30 -13.46 -31.98
CA LYS A 247 17.77 -13.48 -32.03
C LYS A 247 18.45 -12.13 -31.72
N TYR A 248 17.72 -11.02 -31.79
CA TYR A 248 18.29 -9.68 -31.81
C TYR A 248 18.06 -8.91 -30.50
N PRO A 249 18.88 -7.88 -30.21
CA PRO A 249 18.71 -7.00 -29.06
C PRO A 249 17.31 -6.39 -28.97
N ILE A 250 16.97 -5.90 -27.77
CA ILE A 250 15.70 -5.22 -27.54
C ILE A 250 15.51 -4.07 -28.55
N GLY A 251 14.27 -3.94 -29.06
CA GLY A 251 13.93 -2.93 -30.05
C GLY A 251 14.41 -3.20 -31.47
N VAL A 252 15.18 -4.27 -31.71
CA VAL A 252 15.72 -4.62 -33.03
C VAL A 252 15.03 -5.85 -33.59
N ASN A 253 14.64 -5.80 -34.87
CA ASN A 253 14.12 -6.94 -35.61
C ASN A 253 14.70 -6.98 -37.04
N TYR A 254 15.01 -8.15 -37.57
CA TYR A 254 15.40 -8.28 -38.97
C TYR A 254 14.19 -8.35 -39.89
N GLU A 255 14.11 -7.45 -40.86
CA GLU A 255 13.02 -7.35 -41.82
C GLU A 255 13.46 -7.98 -43.15
N LYS A 256 13.16 -9.28 -43.30
CA LYS A 256 13.61 -10.10 -44.45
C LYS A 256 13.29 -9.46 -45.81
N ALA A 257 12.11 -8.87 -45.96
CA ALA A 257 11.67 -8.23 -47.22
C ALA A 257 12.59 -7.08 -47.66
N LYS A 258 13.30 -6.44 -46.73
CA LYS A 258 14.22 -5.32 -47.01
C LYS A 258 15.69 -5.68 -46.86
N GLY A 259 16.00 -6.87 -46.36
CA GLY A 259 17.37 -7.27 -46.02
C GLY A 259 18.03 -6.38 -44.96
N LYS A 260 17.25 -5.77 -44.04
CA LYS A 260 17.73 -4.76 -43.09
C LYS A 260 17.24 -5.00 -41.66
N TYR A 261 17.95 -4.45 -40.68
CA TYR A 261 17.57 -4.41 -39.28
C TYR A 261 16.70 -3.18 -39.00
N ARG A 262 15.54 -3.39 -38.38
CA ARG A 262 14.61 -2.32 -38.02
C ARG A 262 14.68 -2.03 -36.54
N ALA A 263 14.85 -0.76 -36.20
CA ALA A 263 14.66 -0.25 -34.85
C ALA A 263 13.19 0.17 -34.65
N ALA A 264 12.58 -0.28 -33.56
CA ALA A 264 11.22 0.12 -33.20
C ALA A 264 11.04 0.18 -31.69
N LEU A 265 10.19 1.09 -31.24
CA LEU A 265 9.84 1.26 -29.83
C LEU A 265 8.32 1.22 -29.66
N ASN A 266 7.85 0.82 -28.48
CA ASN A 266 6.44 0.91 -28.13
C ASN A 266 6.23 2.17 -27.26
N VAL A 267 5.31 3.03 -27.66
CA VAL A 267 4.81 4.16 -26.84
C VAL A 267 3.31 4.00 -26.74
N ASP A 268 2.79 3.94 -25.52
CA ASP A 268 1.35 3.91 -25.24
C ASP A 268 0.60 2.85 -26.07
N GLY A 269 1.18 1.65 -26.18
CA GLY A 269 0.61 0.52 -26.91
C GLY A 269 0.83 0.57 -28.43
N ARG A 270 1.38 1.65 -28.99
CA ARG A 270 1.66 1.81 -30.42
C ARG A 270 3.12 1.55 -30.72
N THR A 271 3.38 0.76 -31.77
CA THR A 271 4.75 0.51 -32.23
C THR A 271 5.18 1.61 -33.19
N ILE A 272 6.14 2.43 -32.77
CA ILE A 272 6.79 3.46 -33.58
C ILE A 272 8.02 2.84 -34.24
N LYS A 273 8.06 2.88 -35.57
CA LYS A 273 9.24 2.46 -36.37
C LYS A 273 10.19 3.65 -36.43
N LEU A 274 11.44 3.44 -36.05
CA LEU A 274 12.45 4.52 -36.01
C LEU A 274 13.25 4.56 -37.31
N GLY A 275 13.69 3.40 -37.80
CA GLY A 275 14.49 3.31 -39.01
C GLY A 275 14.88 1.89 -39.41
N HIS A 276 15.57 1.78 -40.55
CA HIS A 276 16.14 0.56 -41.10
C HIS A 276 17.65 0.73 -41.32
N TYR A 277 18.43 -0.25 -40.87
CA TYR A 277 19.89 -0.21 -40.78
C TYR A 277 20.51 -1.49 -41.36
N ASN A 278 21.80 -1.42 -41.69
CA ASN A 278 22.51 -2.57 -42.25
C ASN A 278 23.07 -3.49 -41.16
N THR A 279 23.30 -2.97 -39.96
CA THR A 279 23.84 -3.73 -38.82
C THR A 279 22.90 -3.75 -37.61
N VAL A 280 23.10 -4.73 -36.73
CA VAL A 280 22.34 -4.84 -35.47
C VAL A 280 22.69 -3.68 -34.54
N GLU A 281 23.97 -3.29 -34.52
CA GLU A 281 24.55 -2.30 -33.64
C GLU A 281 24.03 -0.90 -33.96
N GLU A 282 23.93 -0.53 -35.25
CA GLU A 282 23.32 0.73 -35.68
C GLU A 282 21.84 0.78 -35.31
N SER A 283 21.11 -0.31 -35.57
CA SER A 283 19.69 -0.40 -35.22
C SER A 283 19.46 -0.32 -33.72
N PHE A 284 20.31 -0.94 -32.91
CA PHE A 284 20.22 -0.89 -31.46
C PHE A 284 20.59 0.50 -30.92
N ARG A 285 21.61 1.15 -31.48
CA ARG A 285 22.02 2.51 -31.08
C ARG A 285 20.89 3.52 -31.26
N ASP A 286 20.15 3.42 -32.36
CA ASP A 286 19.01 4.28 -32.59
C ASP A 286 17.84 3.99 -31.65
N TYR A 287 17.56 2.71 -31.35
CA TYR A 287 16.61 2.31 -30.32
C TYR A 287 17.00 2.85 -28.94
N LYS A 288 18.25 2.63 -28.50
CA LYS A 288 18.80 3.08 -27.21
C LYS A 288 18.57 4.58 -27.03
N ARG A 289 19.00 5.38 -28.01
CA ARG A 289 18.84 6.84 -27.98
C ARG A 289 17.38 7.27 -27.78
N HIS A 290 16.46 6.72 -28.56
CA HIS A 290 15.05 7.12 -28.48
C HIS A 290 14.36 6.60 -27.21
N LYS A 291 14.73 5.40 -26.75
CA LYS A 291 14.13 4.80 -25.55
C LYS A 291 14.60 5.51 -24.28
N GLU A 292 15.88 5.87 -24.17
CA GLU A 292 16.39 6.68 -23.05
C GLU A 292 15.75 8.09 -23.04
N ALA A 293 15.62 8.74 -24.20
CA ALA A 293 14.91 10.01 -24.30
C ALA A 293 13.44 9.91 -23.85
N LEU A 294 12.74 8.84 -24.24
CA LEU A 294 11.37 8.59 -23.79
C LEU A 294 11.29 8.40 -22.26
N ILE A 295 12.26 7.71 -21.66
CA ILE A 295 12.31 7.53 -20.20
C ILE A 295 12.43 8.88 -19.50
N ILE A 296 13.29 9.77 -19.97
CA ILE A 296 13.45 11.14 -19.42
C ILE A 296 12.13 11.93 -19.54
N VAL A 297 11.50 11.91 -20.72
CA VAL A 297 10.22 12.61 -20.94
C VAL A 297 9.12 12.09 -20.00
N VAL A 298 9.07 10.77 -19.78
CA VAL A 298 8.12 10.19 -18.84
C VAL A 298 8.49 10.54 -17.39
N ALA A 299 9.76 10.53 -17.01
CA ALA A 299 10.21 10.95 -15.68
C ALA A 299 9.73 12.37 -15.36
N ASP A 300 9.93 13.31 -16.29
CA ASP A 300 9.50 14.71 -16.12
C ASP A 300 7.98 14.86 -16.05
N ARG A 301 7.21 14.06 -16.80
CA ARG A 301 5.74 14.03 -16.68
C ARG A 301 5.26 13.67 -15.26
N TYR A 302 6.02 12.83 -14.57
CA TYR A 302 5.73 12.35 -13.22
C TYR A 302 6.49 13.09 -12.11
N LYS A 303 7.32 14.09 -12.45
CA LYS A 303 8.08 14.88 -11.47
C LYS A 303 7.18 15.48 -10.39
N GLY A 304 7.57 15.29 -9.12
CA GLY A 304 6.80 15.70 -7.95
C GLY A 304 5.57 14.83 -7.64
N LYS A 305 5.31 13.75 -8.40
CA LYS A 305 4.21 12.79 -8.16
C LYS A 305 4.73 11.39 -7.79
N ILE A 306 6.02 11.14 -8.00
CA ILE A 306 6.71 9.90 -7.67
C ILE A 306 7.83 10.22 -6.67
N PRO A 307 8.32 9.24 -5.89
CA PRO A 307 9.48 9.44 -5.02
C PRO A 307 10.71 9.92 -5.79
N ASP A 308 11.52 10.79 -5.18
CA ASP A 308 12.70 11.35 -5.82
C ASP A 308 13.69 10.26 -6.25
N CYS A 309 13.84 9.19 -5.47
CA CYS A 309 14.68 8.06 -5.84
C CYS A 309 14.25 7.38 -7.15
N VAL A 310 12.95 7.33 -7.45
CA VAL A 310 12.44 6.79 -8.72
C VAL A 310 12.75 7.74 -9.87
N TYR A 311 12.53 9.04 -9.67
CA TYR A 311 12.85 10.05 -10.68
C TYR A 311 14.34 10.01 -11.03
N GLU A 312 15.21 10.05 -10.03
CA GLU A 312 16.67 9.99 -10.23
C GLU A 312 17.11 8.68 -10.91
N ALA A 313 16.52 7.54 -10.53
CA ALA A 313 16.79 6.27 -11.19
C ALA A 313 16.39 6.29 -12.68
N MET A 314 15.28 6.94 -13.02
CA MET A 314 14.82 7.08 -14.41
C MET A 314 15.73 8.01 -15.23
N ILE A 315 16.11 9.17 -14.68
CA ILE A 315 17.00 10.13 -15.35
C ILE A 315 18.36 9.49 -15.65
N ASN A 316 18.86 8.65 -14.74
CA ASN A 316 20.13 7.96 -14.89
C ASN A 316 20.03 6.60 -15.59
N TRP A 317 18.85 6.19 -16.06
CA TRP A 317 18.63 4.87 -16.62
C TRP A 317 19.40 4.68 -17.93
N LYS A 318 20.23 3.64 -18.00
CA LYS A 318 21.01 3.27 -19.19
C LYS A 318 20.56 1.94 -19.75
N ILE A 319 20.40 1.89 -21.07
CA ILE A 319 20.00 0.68 -21.80
C ILE A 319 21.22 0.05 -22.45
N GLU A 320 21.47 -1.21 -22.16
CA GLU A 320 22.59 -1.97 -22.69
C GLU A 320 22.13 -3.01 -23.73
N ILE A 321 23.03 -3.41 -24.62
CA ILE A 321 22.65 -4.26 -25.77
C ILE A 321 22.23 -5.68 -25.35
N ASP A 322 22.69 -6.12 -24.19
CA ASP A 322 22.39 -7.41 -23.56
C ASP A 322 21.09 -7.41 -22.72
N ASP A 323 20.48 -6.24 -22.50
CA ASP A 323 19.41 -5.98 -21.51
C ASP A 323 18.13 -6.81 -21.55
#